data_AF-A0A523SVS2-F1
#
_entry.id   AF-A0A523SVS2-F1
#
_cell.length_a   1.000
_cell.length_b   1.000
_cell.length_c   1.000
_cell.angle_alpha   90.00
_cell.angle_beta   90.00
_cell.angle_gamma   90.00
#
_symmetry.space_group_name_H-M   'P 1'
#
loop_
_entity.id
_entity.type
_entity.pdbx_description
1 polymer ?
#
loop_
_entity_poly.entity_id
_entity_poly.type
_entity_poly.pdbx_seq_one_letter_code
_entity_poly.pdbx_strand_id
1 'polypeptide(L)'
;MWRKTVVLPVLLMVTVAVVSCRCCIKDKGPRPECVIRITEPENGDSVSSYRPYPYVKGTVSDPDAEVWVIVHPMEVSDYWVQPSVSVKDDGTWKVCIFTEMSGAIEAGKQFEIMAVANPQMRLSEIKIIKRWPDARCKSQVIEVITK
;
A
#
# COMPACT_ATOMS: atom_id res chain seq x y z
N MET A 1 -82.09 -34.83 4.94
CA MET A 1 -81.79 -33.42 5.22
C MET A 1 -81.58 -33.27 6.72
N TRP A 2 -80.49 -32.80 7.31
CA TRP A 2 -79.08 -32.64 6.95
C TRP A 2 -78.38 -32.46 8.32
N ARG A 3 -77.25 -33.14 8.56
CA ARG A 3 -76.52 -33.13 9.84
C ARG A 3 -75.89 -31.75 10.08
N LYS A 4 -76.06 -31.16 11.27
CA LYS A 4 -75.33 -29.95 11.67
C LYS A 4 -73.93 -30.32 12.14
N THR A 5 -72.96 -29.93 11.34
CA THR A 5 -71.52 -30.15 11.51
C THR A 5 -70.96 -29.23 12.59
N VAL A 6 -70.18 -29.81 13.49
CA VAL A 6 -69.36 -29.15 14.51
C VAL A 6 -68.21 -28.41 13.83
N VAL A 7 -68.02 -27.13 14.14
CA VAL A 7 -66.84 -26.35 13.71
C VAL A 7 -65.97 -26.10 14.92
N LEU A 8 -64.84 -26.81 15.02
CA LEU A 8 -63.74 -26.49 15.93
C LEU A 8 -62.83 -25.43 15.28
N PRO A 9 -62.32 -24.43 16.01
CA PRO A 9 -61.34 -23.51 15.48
C PRO A 9 -59.96 -24.17 15.44
N VAL A 10 -59.37 -24.21 14.24
CA VAL A 10 -57.98 -24.63 13.99
C VAL A 10 -57.06 -23.58 14.61
N LEU A 11 -56.40 -23.96 15.71
CA LEU A 11 -55.42 -23.13 16.41
C LEU A 11 -54.15 -23.01 15.57
N LEU A 12 -53.85 -21.77 15.18
CA LEU A 12 -52.66 -21.32 14.48
C LEU A 12 -51.42 -21.49 15.38
N MET A 13 -50.45 -22.31 14.99
CA MET A 13 -49.10 -22.30 15.57
C MET A 13 -48.05 -22.42 14.46
N VAL A 14 -47.74 -21.28 13.84
CA VAL A 14 -46.55 -21.14 12.99
C VAL A 14 -45.38 -20.82 13.92
N THR A 15 -44.64 -21.84 14.35
CA THR A 15 -43.38 -21.66 15.08
C THR A 15 -42.29 -21.25 14.09
N VAL A 16 -41.91 -19.97 14.13
CA VAL A 16 -40.75 -19.44 13.39
C VAL A 16 -39.48 -19.93 14.08
N ALA A 17 -38.85 -20.97 13.52
CA ALA A 17 -37.51 -21.38 13.92
C ALA A 17 -36.49 -20.36 13.35
N VAL A 18 -36.21 -19.30 14.09
CA VAL A 18 -35.04 -18.46 13.84
C VAL A 18 -33.82 -19.25 14.30
N VAL A 19 -33.25 -20.05 13.39
CA VAL A 19 -31.93 -20.65 13.56
C VAL A 19 -30.92 -19.50 13.55
N SER A 20 -30.68 -18.92 14.72
CA SER A 20 -29.60 -17.97 14.96
C SER A 20 -28.28 -18.75 14.87
N CYS A 21 -27.78 -18.88 13.65
CA CYS A 21 -26.44 -19.38 13.37
C CYS A 21 -25.44 -18.31 13.83
N ARG A 22 -25.20 -18.26 15.14
CA ARG A 22 -24.08 -17.52 15.74
C ARG A 22 -22.84 -18.42 15.74
N CYS A 23 -21.71 -17.75 15.53
CA CYS A 23 -20.35 -18.20 15.79
C CYS A 23 -19.71 -19.11 14.74
N CYS A 24 -19.14 -18.45 13.72
CA CYS A 24 -17.71 -18.60 13.41
C CYS A 24 -17.19 -17.34 12.71
N ILE A 25 -17.44 -16.14 13.26
CA ILE A 25 -16.57 -14.99 12.95
C ILE A 25 -15.26 -15.32 13.67
N LYS A 26 -14.34 -15.98 12.96
CA LYS A 26 -12.95 -16.08 13.40
C LYS A 26 -12.43 -14.65 13.37
N ASP A 27 -12.42 -13.98 14.54
CA ASP A 27 -11.64 -12.78 14.74
C ASP A 27 -10.20 -13.16 14.39
N LYS A 28 -9.79 -12.78 13.19
CA LYS A 28 -8.38 -12.82 12.82
C LYS A 28 -7.73 -11.86 13.80
N GLY A 29 -6.87 -12.38 14.67
CA GLY A 29 -6.10 -11.57 15.62
C GLY A 29 -5.49 -10.35 14.93
N PRO A 30 -5.12 -9.31 15.69
CA PRO A 30 -4.63 -8.05 15.14
C PRO A 30 -3.61 -8.35 14.05
N ARG A 31 -3.89 -7.86 12.83
CA ARG A 31 -2.98 -8.07 11.70
C ARG A 31 -1.62 -7.54 12.13
N PRO A 32 -0.52 -8.27 11.90
CA PRO A 32 0.81 -7.79 12.24
C PRO A 32 0.98 -6.38 11.68
N GLU A 33 1.48 -5.50 12.55
CA GLU A 33 1.75 -4.12 12.22
C GLU A 33 2.71 -4.11 11.03
N CYS A 34 2.28 -3.48 9.94
CA CYS A 34 3.10 -3.45 8.74
C CYS A 34 4.09 -2.30 8.87
N VAL A 35 5.38 -2.64 8.82
CA VAL A 35 6.50 -1.70 8.97
C VAL A 35 7.31 -1.74 7.69
N ILE A 36 7.52 -0.59 7.07
CA ILE A 36 8.40 -0.42 5.92
C ILE A 36 9.43 0.67 6.25
N ARG A 37 10.69 0.45 5.86
CA ARG A 37 11.80 1.40 6.09
C ARG A 37 12.70 1.44 4.88
N ILE A 38 13.11 2.64 4.49
CA ILE A 38 14.25 2.83 3.58
C ILE A 38 15.52 2.70 4.43
N THR A 39 16.50 1.93 3.97
CA THR A 39 17.78 1.75 4.66
C THR A 39 18.92 2.42 3.91
N GLU A 40 18.81 2.54 2.59
CA GLU A 40 19.75 3.29 1.76
C GLU A 40 18.98 3.95 0.60
N PRO A 41 19.32 5.19 0.19
CA PRO A 41 20.25 6.09 0.85
C PRO A 41 19.73 6.57 2.22
N GLU A 42 20.61 7.17 3.04
CA GLU A 42 20.22 7.84 4.29
C GLU A 42 19.69 9.26 4.02
N ASN A 43 19.05 9.85 5.02
CA ASN A 43 18.55 11.21 4.91
C ASN A 43 19.71 12.21 4.82
N GLY A 44 19.69 13.07 3.79
CA GLY A 44 20.73 14.04 3.48
C GLY A 44 21.84 13.51 2.58
N ASP A 45 21.78 12.24 2.16
CA ASP A 45 22.80 11.65 1.29
C ASP A 45 22.82 12.29 -0.09
N SER A 46 24.01 12.32 -0.68
CA SER A 46 24.20 12.73 -2.05
C SER A 46 24.23 11.52 -2.99
N VAL A 47 23.30 11.46 -3.93
CA VAL A 47 23.11 10.34 -4.87
C VAL A 47 23.66 10.66 -6.26
N SER A 48 24.19 9.66 -6.96
CA SER A 48 24.64 9.83 -8.34
C SER A 48 23.46 10.11 -9.25
N SER A 49 23.52 11.23 -9.96
CA SER A 49 22.61 11.62 -11.03
C SER A 49 22.92 10.90 -12.35
N TYR A 50 24.17 10.45 -12.49
CA TYR A 50 24.66 9.75 -13.67
C TYR A 50 24.37 8.26 -13.61
N ARG A 51 24.27 7.64 -14.80
CA ARG A 51 24.23 6.17 -14.91
C ARG A 51 25.46 5.55 -14.23
N PRO A 52 25.26 4.48 -13.42
CA PRO A 52 23.98 3.82 -13.14
C PRO A 52 23.09 4.67 -12.22
N TYR A 53 21.79 4.71 -12.54
CA TYR A 53 20.77 5.37 -11.72
C TYR A 53 20.85 4.91 -10.25
N PRO A 54 20.53 5.79 -9.30
CA PRO A 54 20.67 5.48 -7.90
C PRO A 54 19.70 4.39 -7.47
N TYR A 55 20.15 3.55 -6.54
CA TYR A 55 19.32 2.51 -5.95
C TYR A 55 18.79 2.96 -4.60
N VAL A 56 17.53 2.68 -4.36
CA VAL A 56 16.91 2.74 -3.04
C VAL A 56 16.73 1.32 -2.53
N LYS A 57 17.12 1.08 -1.29
CA LYS A 57 16.99 -0.20 -0.59
C LYS A 57 16.20 -0.02 0.68
N GLY A 58 15.57 -1.09 1.13
CA GLY A 58 14.90 -1.08 2.40
C GLY A 58 14.42 -2.45 2.85
N THR A 59 13.58 -2.41 3.88
CA THR A 59 12.95 -3.59 4.47
C THR A 59 11.45 -3.37 4.60
N VAL A 60 10.67 -4.43 4.48
CA VAL A 60 9.24 -4.48 4.80
C VAL A 60 8.96 -5.70 5.66
N SER A 61 8.09 -5.57 6.66
CA SER A 61 7.77 -6.66 7.60
C SER A 61 6.88 -7.76 6.99
N ASP A 62 6.20 -7.45 5.88
CA ASP A 62 5.28 -8.32 5.17
C ASP A 62 5.91 -8.66 3.80
N PRO A 63 6.49 -9.86 3.60
CA PRO A 63 7.21 -10.20 2.37
C PRO A 63 6.31 -10.30 1.14
N ASP A 64 4.99 -10.46 1.34
CA ASP A 64 3.98 -10.48 0.27
C ASP A 64 3.45 -9.07 -0.05
N ALA A 65 3.99 -8.02 0.56
CA ALA A 65 3.51 -6.66 0.36
C ALA A 65 3.86 -6.11 -1.02
N GLU A 66 2.88 -5.43 -1.62
CA GLU A 66 3.10 -4.64 -2.83
C GLU A 66 3.81 -3.33 -2.46
N VAL A 67 5.12 -3.24 -2.74
CA VAL A 67 5.94 -2.08 -2.41
C VAL A 67 6.14 -1.17 -3.62
N TRP A 68 6.01 0.13 -3.40
CA TRP A 68 6.27 1.18 -4.38
C TRP A 68 7.17 2.26 -3.79
N VAL A 69 8.06 2.82 -4.60
CA VAL A 69 8.84 4.01 -4.24
C VAL A 69 8.30 5.21 -5.00
N ILE A 70 8.11 6.30 -4.29
CA ILE A 70 7.65 7.57 -4.82
C ILE A 70 8.75 8.61 -4.61
N VAL A 71 9.07 9.35 -5.66
CA VAL A 71 10.05 10.45 -5.63
C VAL A 71 9.31 11.77 -5.82
N HIS A 72 9.63 12.76 -5.01
CA HIS A 72 9.08 14.11 -5.09
C HIS A 72 10.25 15.10 -5.19
N PRO A 73 10.51 15.68 -6.38
CA PRO A 73 11.50 16.74 -6.51
C PRO A 73 10.99 17.99 -5.81
N MET A 74 11.81 18.63 -4.99
CA MET A 74 11.36 19.79 -4.20
C MET A 74 11.11 21.05 -5.05
N GLU A 75 11.57 21.05 -6.30
CA GLU A 75 11.37 22.16 -7.25
C GLU A 75 10.01 22.15 -7.94
N VAL A 76 9.31 21.01 -7.94
CA VAL A 76 8.01 20.86 -8.61
C VAL A 76 7.01 20.22 -7.65
N SER A 77 5.71 20.46 -7.86
CA SER A 77 4.67 19.89 -6.99
C SER A 77 4.24 18.46 -7.36
N ASP A 78 4.94 17.83 -8.30
CA ASP A 78 4.59 16.54 -8.88
C ASP A 78 5.37 15.39 -8.24
N TYR A 79 4.71 14.25 -8.07
CA TYR A 79 5.25 13.05 -7.45
C TYR A 79 5.37 11.95 -8.49
N TRP A 80 6.53 11.33 -8.57
CA TRP A 80 6.87 10.38 -9.61
C TRP A 80 6.86 8.96 -9.04
N VAL A 81 5.95 8.15 -9.54
CA VAL A 81 5.89 6.72 -9.21
C VAL A 81 7.02 6.00 -9.93
N GLN A 82 7.90 5.39 -9.15
CA GLN A 82 9.04 4.63 -9.65
C GLN A 82 8.61 3.23 -10.10
N PRO A 83 9.49 2.47 -10.78
CA PRO A 83 9.21 1.08 -11.12
C PRO A 83 8.78 0.24 -9.92
N SER A 84 8.04 -0.82 -10.20
CA SER A 84 7.59 -1.77 -9.17
C SER A 84 8.76 -2.40 -8.42
N VAL A 85 8.58 -2.60 -7.12
CA VAL A 85 9.64 -3.13 -6.24
C VAL A 85 9.45 -4.63 -6.05
N SER A 86 10.49 -5.42 -6.31
CA SER A 86 10.52 -6.84 -5.93
C SER A 86 10.98 -6.98 -4.48
N VAL A 87 10.09 -7.47 -3.63
CA VAL A 87 10.38 -7.84 -2.23
C VAL A 87 10.89 -9.28 -2.20
N LYS A 88 11.95 -9.54 -1.44
CA LYS A 88 12.47 -10.89 -1.22
C LYS A 88 11.78 -11.56 -0.03
N ASP A 89 11.94 -12.88 0.09
CA ASP A 89 11.39 -13.68 1.20
C ASP A 89 11.84 -13.20 2.59
N ASP A 90 13.01 -12.57 2.70
CA ASP A 90 13.53 -11.97 3.95
C ASP A 90 12.99 -10.56 4.23
N GLY A 91 12.07 -10.06 3.41
CA GLY A 91 11.49 -8.73 3.51
C GLY A 91 12.40 -7.61 2.99
N THR A 92 13.60 -7.92 2.49
CA THR A 92 14.48 -6.90 1.89
C THR A 92 14.03 -6.57 0.48
N TRP A 93 14.25 -5.33 0.06
CA TRP A 93 13.92 -4.87 -1.27
C TRP A 93 14.94 -3.86 -1.81
N LYS A 94 15.01 -3.76 -3.14
CA LYS A 94 15.90 -2.84 -3.84
C LYS A 94 15.25 -2.42 -5.15
N VAL A 95 15.27 -1.13 -5.46
CA VAL A 95 14.74 -0.59 -6.72
C VAL A 95 15.64 0.51 -7.25
N CYS A 96 15.68 0.62 -8.57
CA CYS A 96 16.36 1.69 -9.29
C CYS A 96 15.39 2.86 -9.44
N ILE A 97 15.79 4.08 -9.07
CA ILE A 97 14.92 5.26 -9.19
C ILE A 97 15.41 6.22 -10.27
N PHE A 98 14.46 6.94 -10.86
CA PHE A 98 14.69 8.02 -11.79
C PHE A 98 14.49 9.36 -11.08
N THR A 99 15.55 10.18 -11.07
CA THR A 99 15.55 11.56 -10.57
C THR A 99 15.32 12.58 -11.68
N GLU A 100 15.02 12.12 -12.89
CA GLU A 100 14.81 12.95 -14.08
C GLU A 100 13.72 12.35 -14.97
N MET A 101 12.91 13.22 -15.59
CA MET A 101 11.89 12.81 -16.56
C MET A 101 12.29 13.11 -18.01
N SER A 102 13.13 14.12 -18.23
CA SER A 102 13.52 14.62 -19.56
C SER A 102 14.99 14.36 -19.94
N GLY A 103 15.76 13.64 -19.10
CA GLY A 103 17.15 13.27 -19.40
C GLY A 103 18.18 14.40 -19.26
N ALA A 104 17.79 15.56 -18.74
CA ALA A 104 18.70 16.64 -18.38
C ALA A 104 19.12 16.46 -16.91
N ILE A 105 20.37 16.03 -16.73
CA ILE A 105 20.98 15.82 -15.41
C ILE A 105 21.44 17.16 -14.87
N GLU A 106 20.78 17.66 -13.82
CA GLU A 106 21.22 18.82 -13.05
C GLU A 106 21.70 18.37 -11.66
N ALA A 107 22.96 18.68 -11.36
CA ALA A 107 23.54 18.48 -10.03
C ALA A 107 22.96 19.48 -9.02
N GLY A 108 22.91 19.09 -7.74
CA GLY A 108 22.43 19.93 -6.64
C GLY A 108 20.91 19.97 -6.45
N LYS A 109 20.14 19.18 -7.21
CA LYS A 109 18.69 19.06 -7.08
C LYS A 109 18.34 18.23 -5.86
N GLN A 110 17.29 18.66 -5.17
CA GLN A 110 16.81 18.01 -3.94
C GLN A 110 15.53 17.22 -4.21
N PHE A 111 15.46 16.03 -3.64
CA PHE A 111 14.33 15.13 -3.78
C PHE A 111 13.96 14.53 -2.44
N GLU A 112 12.66 14.41 -2.19
CA GLU A 112 12.11 13.57 -1.15
C GLU A 112 11.78 12.18 -1.71
N ILE A 113 12.04 11.14 -0.94
CA ILE A 113 11.76 9.74 -1.31
C ILE A 113 10.96 9.09 -0.19
N MET A 114 9.87 8.42 -0.55
CA MET A 114 9.08 7.61 0.36
C MET A 114 8.76 6.25 -0.28
N ALA A 115 8.88 5.19 0.51
CA ALA A 115 8.38 3.88 0.15
C ALA A 115 7.01 3.64 0.79
N VAL A 116 6.09 3.04 0.04
CA VAL A 116 4.76 2.67 0.52
C VAL A 116 4.49 1.20 0.26
N ALA A 117 3.79 0.56 1.20
CA ALA A 117 3.39 -0.83 1.09
C ALA A 117 1.85 -0.94 1.06
N ASN A 118 1.34 -1.67 0.07
CA ASN A 118 -0.08 -1.88 -0.19
C ASN A 118 -0.85 -0.55 -0.31
N PRO A 119 -0.61 0.24 -1.37
CA PRO A 119 -1.31 1.51 -1.59
C PRO A 119 -2.82 1.29 -1.78
N GLN A 120 -3.64 2.23 -1.27
CA GLN A 120 -5.10 2.16 -1.43
C GLN A 120 -5.54 2.49 -2.86
N MET A 121 -4.70 3.20 -3.61
CA MET A 121 -4.92 3.52 -5.01
C MET A 121 -4.01 2.68 -5.92
N ARG A 122 -4.48 2.40 -7.14
CA ARG A 122 -3.65 1.73 -8.14
C ARG A 122 -2.54 2.64 -8.63
N LEU A 123 -1.31 2.22 -8.36
CA LEU A 123 -0.09 2.83 -8.88
C LEU A 123 0.33 2.10 -10.16
N SER A 124 1.06 2.81 -11.01
CA SER A 124 1.65 2.28 -12.22
C SER A 124 2.96 3.01 -12.45
N GLU A 125 3.93 2.32 -13.05
CA GLU A 125 5.25 2.88 -13.31
C GLU A 125 5.15 4.18 -14.14
N ILE A 126 6.03 5.14 -13.87
CA ILE A 126 6.16 6.41 -14.61
C ILE A 126 4.91 7.32 -14.46
N LYS A 127 3.95 6.93 -13.63
CA LYS A 127 2.78 7.75 -13.34
C LYS A 127 3.17 8.96 -12.49
N ILE A 128 2.67 10.13 -12.88
CA ILE A 128 2.72 11.32 -12.04
C ILE A 128 1.45 11.39 -11.18
N ILE A 129 1.64 11.60 -9.88
CA ILE A 129 0.56 11.87 -8.92
C ILE A 129 0.78 13.23 -8.24
N LYS A 130 -0.25 13.75 -7.57
CA LYS A 130 -0.25 15.12 -7.01
C LYS A 130 0.03 15.20 -5.50
N ARG A 131 0.19 14.05 -4.85
CA ARG A 131 0.44 13.93 -3.41
C ARG A 131 0.98 12.56 -3.08
N TRP A 132 1.57 12.41 -1.91
CA TRP A 132 1.88 11.11 -1.32
C TRP A 132 0.64 10.20 -1.28
N PRO A 133 0.74 8.93 -1.74
CA PRO A 133 -0.40 8.03 -1.74
C PRO A 133 -0.73 7.56 -0.32
N ASP A 134 -2.02 7.31 -0.08
CA ASP A 134 -2.44 6.57 1.10
C ASP A 134 -2.15 5.08 0.91
N ALA A 135 -1.65 4.46 1.96
CA ALA A 135 -1.17 3.09 1.95
C ALA A 135 -1.33 2.48 3.33
N ARG A 136 -1.31 1.14 3.40
CA ARG A 136 -1.33 0.42 4.68
C ARG A 136 -0.12 0.80 5.54
N CYS A 137 1.02 1.05 4.92
CA CYS A 137 2.29 1.32 5.58
C CYS A 137 3.10 2.32 4.75
N LYS A 138 3.75 3.27 5.41
CA LYS A 138 4.59 4.31 4.81
C LYS A 138 5.94 4.30 5.53
N SER A 139 7.02 4.48 4.78
CA SER A 139 8.36 4.64 5.38
C SER A 139 8.52 6.05 5.94
N GLN A 140 9.65 6.31 6.58
CA GLN A 140 10.13 7.68 6.68
C GLN A 140 10.29 8.30 5.28
N VAL A 141 10.12 9.61 5.19
CA VAL A 141 10.56 10.40 4.04
C VAL A 141 12.05 10.67 4.23
N ILE A 142 12.85 10.46 3.19
CA ILE A 142 14.26 10.86 3.17
C ILE A 142 14.47 11.92 2.10
N GLU A 143 15.32 12.88 2.39
CA GLU A 143 15.79 13.90 1.45
C GLU A 143 17.13 13.47 0.88
N VAL A 144 17.32 13.62 -0.43
CA VAL A 144 18.59 13.34 -1.12
C VAL A 144 18.95 14.46 -2.07
N ILE A 145 20.25 14.60 -2.34
CA ILE A 145 20.79 15.63 -3.23
C ILE A 145 21.50 14.97 -4.42
N THR A 146 21.24 15.41 -5.64
CA THR A 146 21.97 14.92 -6.82
C THR A 146 23.41 15.43 -6.86
N LYS A 147 24.37 14.54 -7.17
CA LYS A 147 25.78 14.87 -7.41
C LYS A 147 26.04 15.31 -8.85
#